data_AF-A0A3R9N924-F1
#
_entry.id   AF-A0A3R9N924-F1
#
_cell.length_a   1.000
_cell.length_b   1.000
_cell.length_c   1.000
_cell.angle_alpha   90.00
_cell.angle_beta   90.00
_cell.angle_gamma   90.00
#
_symmetry.space_group_name_H-M   'P 1'
#
loop_
_entity.id
_entity.type
_entity.pdbx_description
1 polymer ?
#
loop_
_entity_poly.entity_id
_entity_poly.type
_entity_poly.pdbx_seq_one_letter_code
_entity_poly.pdbx_strand_id
1 'polypeptide(L)' 'MLREACEIVRQRTIVEVLYATGCRLSEVFGISKSDSNQQTMSTLVIGKGDKQREVY' A
#
# COMPACT_ATOMS: atom_id res chain seq x y z
N MET A 1 9.14 11.81 13.18
CA MET A 1 8.27 11.17 14.18
C MET A 1 7.66 9.84 13.70
N LEU A 2 6.70 9.80 12.76
CA LEU A 2 5.99 8.54 12.42
C LEU A 2 6.80 7.57 11.52
N ARG A 3 7.59 8.10 10.57
CA ARG A 3 8.53 7.30 9.75
C ARG A 3 9.73 6.78 10.55
N GLU A 4 10.17 7.53 11.55
CA GLU A 4 11.29 7.18 12.43
C GLU A 4 10.91 6.16 13.50
N ALA A 5 9.61 6.07 13.84
CA ALA A 5 9.08 5.07 14.76
C ALA A 5 8.82 3.69 14.10
N CYS A 6 9.03 3.56 12.79
CA CYS A 6 8.87 2.29 12.08
C CYS A 6 10.13 1.44 12.24
N GLU A 7 10.02 0.33 12.96
CA GLU A 7 11.15 -0.59 13.20
C GLU A 7 11.38 -1.56 12.05
N ILE A 8 10.31 -1.90 11.31
CA ILE A 8 10.38 -2.82 10.17
C ILE A 8 10.00 -2.14 8.85
N VAL A 9 10.60 -2.61 7.76
CA VAL A 9 10.38 -2.10 6.40
C VAL A 9 8.90 -2.10 6.05
N ARG A 10 8.15 -3.14 6.42
CA ARG A 10 6.70 -3.24 6.15
C ARG A 10 5.91 -2.09 6.77
N GLN A 11 6.20 -1.69 8.01
CA GLN A 11 5.53 -0.55 8.66
C GLN A 11 5.81 0.72 7.88
N ARG A 12 7.08 0.93 7.51
CA ARG A 12 7.49 2.10 6.74
C ARG A 12 6.77 2.14 5.39
N THR A 13 6.75 1.02 4.66
CA THR A 13 6.03 0.90 3.38
C THR A 13 4.54 1.21 3.52
N ILE A 14 3.87 0.70 4.56
CA ILE A 14 2.45 1.01 4.79
C ILE A 14 2.23 2.52 4.97
N VAL A 15 3.08 3.19 5.75
CA VAL A 15 2.99 4.63 5.99
C VAL A 15 3.26 5.43 4.71
N GLU A 16 4.27 5.05 3.92
CA GLU A 16 4.57 5.67 2.62
C GLU A 16 3.40 5.53 1.64
N VAL A 17 2.86 4.31 1.50
CA VAL A 17 1.78 4.01 0.57
C VAL A 17 0.50 4.72 1.00
N LEU A 18 0.16 4.72 2.28
CA LEU A 18 -0.98 5.48 2.81
C LEU A 18 -0.84 6.97 2.50
N TYR A 19 0.36 7.52 2.66
CA TYR A 19 0.62 8.93 2.41
C TYR A 19 0.57 9.28 0.92
N ALA A 20 1.13 8.44 0.04
CA ALA A 20 1.18 8.68 -1.41
C ALA A 20 -0.19 8.49 -2.09
N THR A 21 -0.90 7.41 -1.75
CA THR A 21 -2.09 6.96 -2.47
C THR A 21 -3.41 7.38 -1.82
N GLY A 22 -3.38 7.76 -0.53
CA GLY A 22 -4.61 8.01 0.25
C GLY A 22 -5.51 6.78 0.39
N CYS A 23 -4.99 5.56 0.20
CA CYS A 23 -5.73 4.32 0.40
C CYS A 23 -6.20 4.15 1.85
N ARG A 24 -7.18 3.26 2.06
CA ARG A 24 -7.57 2.86 3.41
C ARG A 24 -6.54 1.91 4.00
N LEU A 25 -6.35 1.95 5.32
CA LEU A 25 -5.47 1.02 6.03
C LEU A 25 -5.82 -0.45 5.74
N SER A 26 -7.11 -0.79 5.65
CA SER A 26 -7.57 -2.14 5.30
C SER A 26 -7.13 -2.60 3.92
N GLU A 27 -7.04 -1.67 2.96
CA GLU A 27 -6.61 -1.96 1.59
C GLU A 27 -5.09 -2.15 1.55
N VAL A 28 -4.33 -1.24 2.20
CA VAL A 28 -2.86 -1.30 2.23
C VAL A 28 -2.34 -2.49 3.03
N PHE A 29 -3.03 -2.88 4.11
CA PHE A 29 -2.63 -4.03 4.93
C PHE A 29 -2.77 -5.36 4.18
N GLY A 30 -3.69 -5.44 3.22
CA GLY A 30 -3.94 -6.61 2.38
C GLY A 30 -3.04 -6.73 1.16
N ILE A 31 -2.26 -5.69 0.83
CA ILE A 31 -1.33 -5.71 -0.31
C ILE A 31 -0.28 -6.79 -0.10
N SER A 32 -0.16 -7.69 -1.07
CA SER A 32 0.95 -8.63 -1.15
C SER A 32 2.02 -8.12 -2.12
N LYS A 33 3.26 -8.57 -1.92
CA LYS A 33 4.39 -8.21 -2.79
C LYS A 33 4.21 -8.70 -4.23
N SER A 34 3.32 -9.67 -4.44
CA SER A 34 2.87 -10.16 -5.73
C SER A 34 1.98 -9.18 -6.50
N ASP A 35 1.33 -8.25 -5.79
CA ASP A 35 0.32 -7.34 -6.36
C ASP A 35 0.93 -6.00 -6.78
N SER A 36 2.23 -5.79 -6.48
CA SER A 36 2.99 -4.62 -6.89
C SER A 36 3.66 -4.87 -8.25
N ASN A 37 3.33 -4.05 -9.24
CA ASN A 37 3.97 -4.06 -10.54
C ASN A 37 5.12 -3.04 -10.57
N GLN A 38 6.35 -3.54 -10.55
CA GLN A 38 7.55 -2.69 -10.57
C GLN A 38 7.79 -1.99 -11.91
N GLN A 39 7.24 -2.50 -13.03
CA GLN A 39 7.37 -1.84 -14.33
C GLN A 39 6.55 -0.56 -14.41
N THR A 40 5.33 -0.59 -13.87
CA THR A 40 4.39 0.54 -13.88
C THR A 40 4.46 1.37 -12.60
N MET A 41 5.29 0.96 -11.62
CA MET A 41 5.36 1.54 -10.27
C MET A 41 3.98 1.67 -9.63
N SER A 42 3.16 0.65 -9.82
CA SER A 42 1.78 0.62 -9.36
C SER A 42 1.54 -0.58 -8.47
N THR A 43 0.48 -0.50 -7.66
CA THR A 43 0.04 -1.60 -6.81
C THR A 43 -1.45 -1.80 -6.97
N LEU A 44 -1.86 -3.05 -7.06
CA LEU A 44 -3.27 -3.41 -7.08
C LEU A 44 -3.81 -3.43 -5.64
N VAL A 45 -4.93 -2.75 -5.40
CA VAL A 45 -5.64 -2.80 -4.11
C VAL A 45 -7.07 -3.25 -4.31
N ILE A 46 -7.54 -4.09 -3.38
CA ILE A 46 -8.91 -4.61 -3.37
C ILE A 46 -9.75 -3.76 -2.44
N GLY A 47 -10.67 -3.00 -3.02
CA GLY A 47 -11.60 -2.14 -2.31
C GLY A 47 -12.91 -2.84 -1.95
N LYS A 48 -13.90 -2.04 -1.49
CA LYS A 48 -15.21 -2.54 -1.09
C LYS A 48 -15.93 -3.23 -2.26
N GLY A 49 -16.41 -4.45 -2.04
CA GLY A 49 -17.14 -5.25 -3.03
C GLY A 49 -16.22 -5.96 -4.03
N ASP A 50 -15.01 -6.37 -3.60
CA ASP A 50 -14.00 -7.05 -4.40
C ASP A 50 -13.60 -6.31 -5.69
N LYS A 51 -13.77 -4.98 -5.69
CA LYS A 51 -13.34 -4.14 -6.81
C LYS A 51 -11.86 -3.86 -6.68
N GLN A 52 -11.12 -4.33 -7.68
CA GLN A 52 -9.70 -4.03 -7.82
C GLN A 52 -9.53 -2.62 -8.39
N ARG A 53 -8.55 -1.88 -7.86
CA ARG A 53 -8.07 -0.64 -8.47
C ARG A 53 -6.55 -0.63 -8.46
N GLU A 54 -5.97 0.00 -9.46
CA GLU A 54 -4.55 0.27 -9.53
C GLU A 54 -4.28 1.62 -8.86
N VAL A 55 -3.28 1.67 -7.97
CA VAL A 55 -2.85 2.89 -7.28
C VAL A 55 -1.36 3.10 -7.49
N TYR A 56 -0.95 4.37 -7.57
CA TYR A 56 0.41 4.82 -7.85
C TYR A 56 0.95 5.62 -6.66
#